data_AF-A0A1G7JLY5-F1
#
_entry.id   AF-A0A1G7JLY5-F1
#
_cell.length_a   1.000
_cell.length_b   1.000
_cell.length_c   1.000
_cell.angle_alpha   90.00
_cell.angle_beta   90.00
_cell.angle_gamma   90.00
#
_symmetry.space_group_name_H-M   'P 1'
#
loop_
_entity.id
_entity.type
_entity.pdbx_description
1 polymer ?
#
loop_
_entity_poly.entity_id
_entity_poly.type
_entity_poly.pdbx_seq_one_letter_code
_entity_poly.pdbx_strand_id
1 'polypeptide(L)'
;MNRPLPFKGFHTNRDGSVLKSYWAAPKDCKVCPMKSQCVPNSKCKKISKTIHDEQYLRAYARQHSDRGKRMKKIRQSTVEPVFGSLTQFYGLRKIGVLGKAGAHKVMLMAAIAFNLKKYLKKGRGKPSIGIFRTVMDTFRACLNISLGQIQPRPVLQKAP
;
A
#
# COMPACT_ATOMS: atom_id res chain seq x y z
N MET A 1 -30.91 27.00 1.61
CA MET A 1 -31.04 25.74 0.84
C MET A 1 -29.86 24.80 1.10
N ASN A 2 -29.74 24.24 2.33
CA ASN A 2 -28.64 23.32 2.70
C ASN A 2 -29.18 22.16 3.55
N ARG A 3 -30.23 21.49 3.07
CA ARG A 3 -30.76 20.32 3.78
C ARG A 3 -29.87 19.11 3.47
N PRO A 4 -29.30 18.41 4.47
CA PRO A 4 -28.52 17.21 4.22
C PRO A 4 -29.42 16.13 3.61
N LEU A 5 -28.87 15.34 2.68
CA LEU A 5 -29.58 14.18 2.13
C LEU A 5 -29.71 13.12 3.23
N PRO A 6 -30.94 12.65 3.52
CA PRO A 6 -31.12 11.61 4.52
C PRO A 6 -30.49 10.30 4.06
N PHE A 7 -29.91 9.57 5.02
CA PHE A 7 -29.48 8.19 4.82
C PHE A 7 -30.71 7.30 4.58
N LYS A 8 -30.59 6.35 3.64
CA LYS A 8 -31.74 5.55 3.19
C LYS A 8 -31.49 4.06 3.21
N GLY A 9 -30.24 3.63 3.13
CA GLY A 9 -29.90 2.22 3.24
C GLY A 9 -28.58 1.89 2.57
N PHE A 10 -28.28 0.60 2.55
CA PHE A 10 -27.13 0.04 1.87
C PHE A 10 -27.55 -0.62 0.55
N HIS A 11 -26.67 -0.60 -0.43
CA HIS A 11 -26.82 -1.36 -1.67
C HIS A 11 -25.47 -1.96 -2.06
N THR A 12 -25.51 -3.16 -2.61
CA THR A 12 -24.31 -3.89 -3.05
C THR A 12 -24.15 -3.74 -4.56
N ASN A 13 -23.00 -3.24 -4.99
CA ASN A 13 -22.67 -3.19 -6.41
C ASN A 13 -22.39 -4.59 -6.96
N ARG A 14 -22.32 -4.69 -8.30
CA ARG A 14 -21.98 -5.94 -9.01
C ARG A 14 -20.64 -6.54 -8.53
N ASP A 15 -19.71 -5.69 -8.10
CA ASP A 15 -18.39 -6.10 -7.59
C ASP A 15 -18.40 -6.59 -6.13
N GLY A 16 -19.58 -6.73 -5.51
CA GLY A 16 -19.73 -7.12 -4.10
C GLY A 16 -19.43 -6.00 -3.10
N SER A 17 -19.07 -4.80 -3.56
CA SER A 17 -18.82 -3.65 -2.70
C SER A 17 -20.11 -3.04 -2.17
N VAL A 18 -20.16 -2.79 -0.86
CA VAL A 18 -21.34 -2.22 -0.20
C VAL A 18 -21.23 -0.70 -0.13
N LEU A 19 -22.32 -0.01 -0.51
CA LEU A 19 -22.42 1.44 -0.56
C LEU A 19 -23.54 1.95 0.34
N LYS A 20 -23.29 3.05 1.06
CA LYS A 20 -24.29 3.88 1.73
C LYS A 20 -25.02 4.74 0.70
N SER A 21 -26.34 4.61 0.61
CA SER A 21 -27.18 5.39 -0.30
C SER A 21 -27.89 6.52 0.44
N TYR A 22 -27.81 7.72 -0.12
CA TYR A 22 -28.48 8.94 0.35
C TYR A 22 -29.31 9.51 -0.79
N TRP A 23 -30.59 9.79 -0.57
CA TRP A 23 -31.42 10.48 -1.56
C TRP A 23 -32.40 11.47 -0.94
N ALA A 24 -32.77 12.49 -1.70
CA ALA A 24 -33.82 13.42 -1.31
C ALA A 24 -35.20 12.79 -1.54
N ALA A 25 -36.21 13.22 -0.78
CA ALA A 25 -37.58 12.86 -1.12
C ALA A 25 -37.95 13.51 -2.46
N PRO A 26 -38.60 12.82 -3.40
CA PRO A 26 -39.02 13.41 -4.67
C PRO A 26 -39.90 14.64 -4.51
N LYS A 27 -40.72 14.70 -3.45
CA LYS A 27 -41.56 15.87 -3.12
C LYS A 27 -40.70 17.11 -2.85
N ASP A 28 -39.63 16.96 -2.08
CA ASP A 28 -38.69 18.05 -1.76
C ASP A 28 -37.94 18.53 -3.02
N CYS A 29 -37.55 17.62 -3.92
CA CYS A 29 -36.89 17.99 -5.17
C CYS A 29 -37.83 18.65 -6.19
N LYS A 30 -39.13 18.36 -6.16
CA LYS A 30 -40.11 18.96 -7.09
C LYS A 30 -40.29 20.46 -6.85
N VAL A 31 -40.31 20.87 -5.59
CA VAL A 31 -40.48 22.29 -5.20
C VAL A 31 -39.15 23.06 -5.15
N CYS A 32 -38.03 22.39 -5.44
CA CYS A 32 -36.70 22.99 -5.34
C CYS A 32 -36.40 23.86 -6.57
N PRO A 33 -36.10 25.17 -6.41
CA PRO A 33 -35.80 26.05 -7.54
C PRO A 33 -34.48 25.67 -8.25
N MET A 34 -33.56 25.00 -7.54
CA MET A 34 -32.29 24.53 -8.12
C MET A 34 -32.39 23.15 -8.80
N LYS A 35 -33.59 22.58 -8.98
CA LYS A 35 -33.75 21.23 -9.53
C LYS A 35 -33.14 21.09 -10.92
N SER A 36 -33.35 22.08 -11.80
CA SER A 36 -32.82 22.10 -13.17
C SER A 36 -31.29 21.99 -13.20
N GLN A 37 -30.60 22.69 -12.30
CA GLN A 37 -29.14 22.66 -12.20
C GLN A 37 -28.63 21.44 -11.42
N CYS A 38 -29.32 21.04 -10.35
CA CYS A 38 -28.84 20.02 -9.43
C CYS A 38 -29.10 18.59 -9.94
N VAL A 39 -30.25 18.33 -10.55
CA VAL A 39 -30.70 17.00 -10.99
C VAL A 39 -31.57 17.13 -12.26
N PRO A 40 -30.98 17.43 -13.42
CA PRO A 40 -31.75 17.68 -14.65
C PRO A 40 -32.52 16.45 -15.13
N ASN A 41 -31.89 15.27 -15.08
CA ASN A 41 -32.39 14.05 -15.72
C ASN A 41 -32.97 13.01 -14.72
N SER A 42 -33.15 13.37 -13.45
CA SER A 42 -33.63 12.42 -12.44
C SER A 42 -34.66 13.03 -11.50
N LYS A 43 -35.51 12.17 -10.94
CA LYS A 43 -36.63 12.61 -10.09
C LYS A 43 -36.17 13.28 -8.79
N CYS A 44 -35.03 12.87 -8.25
CA CYS A 44 -34.47 13.40 -7.01
C CYS A 44 -32.95 13.23 -6.97
N LYS A 45 -32.27 14.00 -6.12
CA LYS A 45 -30.82 13.91 -5.93
C LYS A 45 -30.50 12.60 -5.19
N LYS A 46 -29.62 11.78 -5.76
CA LYS A 46 -29.08 10.56 -5.15
C LYS A 46 -27.56 10.63 -5.11
N ILE A 47 -26.98 10.30 -3.98
CA ILE A 47 -25.53 10.17 -3.79
C ILE A 47 -25.28 8.83 -3.12
N SER A 48 -24.36 8.05 -3.67
CA SER A 48 -23.87 6.82 -3.06
C SER A 48 -22.44 7.04 -2.59
N LYS A 49 -22.13 6.63 -1.36
CA LYS A 49 -20.78 6.68 -0.79
C LYS A 49 -20.37 5.29 -0.35
N THR A 50 -19.08 5.00 -0.40
CA THR A 50 -18.57 3.74 0.17
C THR A 50 -18.79 3.69 1.68
N ILE A 51 -18.90 2.49 2.27
CA ILE A 51 -18.92 2.35 3.73
C ILE A 51 -17.66 2.96 4.34
N HIS A 52 -16.55 2.89 3.61
CA HIS A 52 -15.24 3.35 4.08
C HIS A 52 -14.97 4.85 3.86
N ASP A 53 -16.02 5.65 3.64
CA ASP A 53 -15.89 7.08 3.29
C ASP A 53 -15.14 7.85 4.39
N GLU A 54 -15.43 7.55 5.65
CA GLU A 54 -14.78 8.17 6.81
C GLU A 54 -13.28 7.88 6.87
N GLN A 55 -12.89 6.62 6.64
CA GLN A 55 -11.49 6.21 6.61
C GLN A 55 -10.76 6.84 5.43
N TYR A 56 -11.42 6.94 4.27
CA TYR A 56 -10.89 7.62 3.10
C TYR A 56 -10.67 9.11 3.36
N LEU A 57 -11.65 9.81 3.91
CA LEU A 57 -11.55 11.22 4.27
C LEU A 57 -10.44 11.47 5.29
N ARG A 58 -10.29 10.58 6.29
CA ARG A 58 -9.16 10.64 7.24
C ARG A 58 -7.81 10.49 6.54
N ALA A 59 -7.69 9.57 5.59
CA ALA A 59 -6.46 9.40 4.81
C ALA A 59 -6.19 10.62 3.92
N TYR A 60 -7.22 11.14 3.26
CA TYR A 60 -7.16 12.33 2.43
C TYR A 60 -6.68 13.54 3.23
N ALA A 61 -7.29 13.81 4.40
CA ALA A 61 -6.89 14.91 5.27
C ALA A 61 -5.44 14.79 5.73
N ARG A 62 -4.99 13.59 6.13
CA ARG A 62 -3.59 13.35 6.49
C ARG A 62 -2.63 13.66 5.34
N GLN A 63 -2.98 13.26 4.11
CA GLN A 63 -2.15 13.48 2.94
C GLN A 63 -2.07 14.96 2.54
N HIS A 64 -3.14 15.73 2.75
CA HIS A 64 -3.22 17.16 2.43
C HIS A 64 -2.69 18.09 3.53
N SER A 65 -2.44 17.57 4.73
CA SER A 65 -1.70 18.29 5.78
C SER A 65 -0.29 18.68 5.32
N ASP A 66 0.29 19.72 5.89
CA ASP A 66 1.65 20.16 5.51
C ASP A 66 2.71 19.11 5.82
N ARG A 67 2.54 18.38 6.93
CA ARG A 67 3.33 17.18 7.23
C ARG A 67 3.17 16.14 6.13
N GLY A 68 1.95 15.85 5.70
CA GLY A 68 1.65 14.90 4.62
C GLY A 68 2.32 15.29 3.31
N LYS A 69 2.20 16.55 2.90
CA LYS A 69 2.85 17.12 1.70
C LYS A 69 4.37 16.99 1.78
N ARG A 70 4.98 17.36 2.92
CA ARG A 70 6.43 17.22 3.14
C ARG A 70 6.87 15.77 3.04
N MET A 71 6.18 14.85 3.72
CA MET A 71 6.50 13.42 3.69
C MET A 71 6.35 12.83 2.29
N LYS A 72 5.33 13.27 1.52
CA LYS A 72 5.16 12.87 0.11
C LYS A 72 6.37 13.28 -0.72
N LYS A 73 6.85 14.53 -0.59
CA LYS A 73 8.03 15.04 -1.32
C LYS A 73 9.30 14.23 -0.99
N ILE A 74 9.50 13.90 0.28
CA ILE A 74 10.63 13.07 0.71
C ILE A 74 10.52 11.65 0.12
N ARG A 75 9.33 11.03 0.16
CA ARG A 75 9.12 9.69 -0.38
C ARG A 75 9.40 9.62 -1.88
N GLN A 76 8.97 10.64 -2.63
CA GLN A 76 9.21 10.78 -4.07
C GLN A 76 10.70 10.82 -4.42
N SER A 77 11.53 11.45 -3.60
CA SER A 77 12.97 11.55 -3.89
C SER A 77 13.80 10.41 -3.31
N THR A 78 13.30 9.70 -2.29
CA THR A 78 14.09 8.70 -1.55
C THR A 78 13.67 7.27 -1.85
N VAL A 79 12.39 6.95 -1.72
CA VAL A 79 11.88 5.57 -1.66
C VAL A 79 11.32 5.12 -3.00
N GLU A 80 10.56 5.98 -3.68
CA GLU A 80 9.95 5.62 -4.98
C GLU A 80 10.98 5.29 -6.07
N PRO A 81 12.11 5.99 -6.23
CA PRO A 81 13.11 5.65 -7.24
C PRO A 81 13.77 4.29 -6.99
N VAL A 82 13.93 3.92 -5.71
CA VAL A 82 14.46 2.61 -5.30
C VAL A 82 13.47 1.52 -5.71
N PHE A 83 12.19 1.68 -5.36
CA PHE A 83 11.17 0.72 -5.78
C PHE A 83 11.05 0.59 -7.29
N GLY A 84 11.09 1.70 -8.04
CA GLY A 84 11.11 1.66 -9.49
C GLY A 84 12.32 0.88 -10.04
N SER A 85 13.48 1.04 -9.42
CA SER A 85 14.68 0.28 -9.80
C SER A 85 14.55 -1.21 -9.52
N LEU A 86 14.02 -1.56 -8.34
CA LEU A 86 13.76 -2.94 -7.93
C LEU A 86 12.80 -3.65 -8.90
N THR A 87 11.68 -3.03 -9.25
CA THR A 87 10.65 -3.66 -10.08
C THR A 87 10.99 -3.68 -11.56
N GLN A 88 11.66 -2.65 -12.08
CA GLN A 88 11.93 -2.52 -13.52
C GLN A 88 13.27 -3.13 -13.95
N PHE A 89 14.35 -2.95 -13.18
CA PHE A 89 15.70 -3.38 -13.57
C PHE A 89 16.17 -4.64 -12.85
N TYR A 90 15.75 -4.86 -11.61
CA TYR A 90 16.20 -6.00 -10.80
C TYR A 90 15.20 -7.15 -10.74
N GLY A 91 14.18 -7.14 -11.59
CA GLY A 91 13.25 -8.27 -11.74
C GLY A 91 12.29 -8.51 -10.57
N LEU A 92 12.19 -7.60 -9.59
CA LEU A 92 11.28 -7.74 -8.44
C LEU A 92 9.83 -7.31 -8.76
N ARG A 93 9.42 -7.39 -10.02
CA ARG A 93 8.01 -7.18 -10.42
C ARG A 93 7.09 -8.23 -9.82
N LYS A 94 7.58 -9.47 -9.66
CA LYS A 94 6.89 -10.57 -9.01
C LYS A 94 7.80 -11.19 -7.96
N ILE A 95 7.24 -11.52 -6.81
CA ILE A 95 7.95 -12.23 -5.74
C ILE A 95 7.59 -13.72 -5.87
N GLY A 96 8.59 -14.57 -6.08
CA GLY A 96 8.39 -16.00 -6.34
C GLY A 96 8.09 -16.86 -5.10
N VAL A 97 8.06 -16.26 -3.91
CA VAL A 97 7.76 -16.98 -2.66
C VAL A 97 6.32 -16.78 -2.22
N LEU A 98 5.71 -17.87 -1.72
CA LEU A 98 4.35 -17.84 -1.19
C LEU A 98 4.32 -17.30 0.24
N GLY A 99 3.27 -16.54 0.55
CA GLY A 99 3.01 -16.04 1.90
C GLY A 99 3.76 -14.76 2.28
N LYS A 100 3.17 -14.03 3.24
CA LYS A 100 3.66 -12.71 3.68
C LYS A 100 5.07 -12.78 4.29
N ALA A 101 5.35 -13.84 5.07
CA ALA A 101 6.65 -14.01 5.72
C ALA A 101 7.78 -14.23 4.70
N GLY A 102 7.52 -14.99 3.63
CA GLY A 102 8.48 -15.18 2.53
C GLY A 102 8.73 -13.86 1.80
N ALA A 103 7.65 -13.17 1.41
CA ALA A 103 7.76 -11.90 0.70
C ALA A 103 8.53 -10.85 1.51
N HIS A 104 8.32 -10.80 2.83
CA HIS A 104 9.05 -9.92 3.73
C HIS A 104 10.57 -10.17 3.69
N LYS A 105 11.00 -11.45 3.73
CA LYS A 105 12.43 -11.82 3.64
C LYS A 105 13.06 -11.38 2.32
N VAL A 106 12.37 -11.59 1.20
CA VAL A 106 12.84 -11.16 -0.13
C VAL A 106 13.01 -9.64 -0.18
N MET A 107 12.05 -8.89 0.36
CA MET A 107 12.13 -7.42 0.40
C MET A 107 13.27 -6.91 1.29
N LEU A 108 13.50 -7.53 2.44
CA LEU A 108 14.64 -7.19 3.29
C LEU A 108 15.98 -7.44 2.57
N MET A 109 16.13 -8.61 1.94
CA MET A 109 17.34 -8.95 1.17
C MET A 109 17.57 -7.95 0.03
N ALA A 110 16.51 -7.59 -0.71
CA ALA A 110 16.59 -6.59 -1.77
C ALA A 110 17.00 -5.21 -1.25
N ALA A 111 16.45 -4.78 -0.12
CA ALA A 111 16.80 -3.50 0.51
C ALA A 111 18.26 -3.47 0.98
N ILE A 112 18.74 -4.55 1.61
CA ILE A 112 20.15 -4.69 2.04
C ILE A 112 21.07 -4.60 0.81
N ALA A 113 20.81 -5.39 -0.23
CA ALA A 113 21.62 -5.39 -1.45
C ALA A 113 21.62 -4.01 -2.13
N PHE A 114 20.48 -3.33 -2.21
CA PHE A 114 20.39 -1.99 -2.79
C PHE A 114 21.18 -0.96 -1.98
N ASN A 115 21.08 -1.00 -0.65
CA ASN A 115 21.83 -0.12 0.24
C ASN A 115 23.33 -0.35 0.14
N LEU A 116 23.78 -1.62 0.08
CA LEU A 116 25.19 -1.97 -0.15
C LEU A 116 25.68 -1.42 -1.49
N LYS A 117 24.92 -1.62 -2.58
CA LYS A 117 25.25 -1.05 -3.90
C LYS A 117 25.40 0.48 -3.85
N LYS A 118 24.49 1.17 -3.16
CA LYS A 118 24.54 2.63 -2.98
C LYS A 118 25.75 3.08 -2.16
N TYR A 119 26.08 2.35 -1.11
CA TYR A 119 27.26 2.59 -0.27
C TYR A 119 28.55 2.46 -1.10
N LEU A 120 28.70 1.35 -1.83
CA LEU A 120 29.87 1.10 -2.68
C LEU A 120 30.03 2.14 -3.80
N LYS A 121 28.92 2.67 -4.33
CA LYS A 121 28.95 3.73 -5.36
C LYS A 121 29.32 5.11 -4.80
N LYS A 122 29.04 5.38 -3.52
CA LYS A 122 29.27 6.69 -2.88
C LYS A 122 30.54 6.77 -2.04
N GLY A 123 31.05 5.66 -1.52
CA GLY A 123 32.28 5.62 -0.74
C GLY A 123 33.50 5.91 -1.62
N ARG A 124 34.27 6.94 -1.28
CA ARG A 124 35.56 7.29 -1.93
C ARG A 124 36.69 6.28 -1.67
N GLY A 125 36.38 5.08 -1.19
CA GLY A 125 37.31 3.98 -1.04
C GLY A 125 36.54 2.67 -1.14
N LYS A 126 37.03 1.75 -1.99
CA LYS A 126 36.60 0.36 -1.93
C LYS A 126 36.79 -0.09 -0.47
N PRO A 127 35.81 -0.74 0.19
CA PRO A 127 36.09 -1.35 1.49
C PRO A 127 37.34 -2.21 1.33
N SER A 128 38.30 -2.09 2.24
CA SER A 128 39.51 -2.89 2.14
C SER A 128 39.09 -4.36 2.05
N ILE A 129 39.73 -5.11 1.15
CA ILE A 129 39.43 -6.52 0.92
C ILE A 129 39.39 -7.30 2.23
N GLY A 130 40.22 -6.89 3.21
CA GLY A 130 40.22 -7.40 4.58
C GLY A 130 38.86 -7.28 5.28
N ILE A 131 38.27 -6.08 5.36
CA ILE A 131 36.97 -5.87 6.02
C ILE A 131 35.87 -6.69 5.34
N PHE A 132 35.88 -6.72 4.00
CA PHE A 132 34.89 -7.50 3.25
C PHE A 132 35.04 -9.01 3.53
N ARG A 133 36.28 -9.51 3.60
CA ARG A 133 36.57 -10.91 3.94
C ARG A 133 36.11 -11.25 5.35
N THR A 134 36.38 -10.39 6.33
CA THR A 134 35.94 -10.59 7.72
C THR A 134 34.41 -10.59 7.85
N VAL A 135 33.71 -9.71 7.12
CA VAL A 135 32.24 -9.71 7.06
C VAL A 135 31.71 -10.99 6.42
N MET A 136 32.34 -11.46 5.34
CA MET A 136 31.94 -12.71 4.68
C MET A 136 32.20 -13.94 5.55
N ASP A 137 33.32 -13.97 6.28
CA ASP A 137 33.70 -15.07 7.17
C ASP A 137 32.77 -15.11 8.40
N THR A 138 32.42 -13.96 8.97
CA THR A 138 31.42 -13.87 10.05
C THR A 138 30.02 -14.25 9.58
N PHE A 139 29.61 -13.85 8.37
CA PHE A 139 28.34 -14.32 7.78
C PHE A 139 28.35 -15.83 7.56
N ARG A 140 29.46 -16.41 7.08
CA ARG A 140 29.61 -17.86 6.90
C ARG A 140 29.54 -18.60 8.23
N ALA A 141 30.19 -18.07 9.27
CA ALA A 141 30.10 -18.62 10.62
C ALA A 141 28.66 -18.57 11.18
N CYS A 142 27.97 -17.43 11.04
CA CYS A 142 26.57 -17.29 11.46
C CYS A 142 25.61 -18.18 10.66
N LEU A 143 25.83 -18.35 9.36
CA LEU A 143 25.05 -19.25 8.53
C LEU A 143 25.24 -20.71 8.98
N ASN A 144 26.47 -21.12 9.29
CA ASN A 144 26.74 -22.46 9.80
C ASN A 144 26.06 -22.71 11.17
N ILE A 145 26.07 -21.72 12.05
CA ILE A 145 25.36 -21.78 13.35
C ILE A 145 23.83 -21.85 13.13
N SER A 146 23.31 -21.04 12.21
CA SER A 146 21.88 -20.99 11.91
C SER A 146 21.38 -22.26 11.22
N LEU A 147 22.15 -22.82 10.28
CA LEU A 147 21.87 -24.08 9.58
C LEU A 147 21.84 -25.27 10.55
N GLY A 148 22.65 -25.25 11.61
CA GLY A 148 22.61 -26.25 12.69
C GLY A 148 21.33 -26.20 13.55
N GLN A 149 20.52 -25.13 13.44
CA GLN A 149 19.27 -24.96 14.20
C GLN A 149 18.00 -24.98 13.33
N ILE A 150 18.12 -25.19 12.01
CA ILE A 150 16.94 -25.30 11.14
C ILE A 150 16.35 -26.71 11.28
N GLN A 151 15.43 -26.88 12.23
CA GLN A 151 14.54 -28.03 12.23
C GLN A 151 13.70 -28.00 10.93
N PRO A 152 13.61 -29.10 10.17
CA PRO A 152 12.76 -29.16 9.00
C PRO A 152 11.31 -28.85 9.40
N ARG A 153 10.64 -27.99 8.63
CA ARG A 153 9.24 -27.65 8.87
C ARG A 153 8.41 -28.93 8.71
N PRO A 154 7.57 -29.34 9.70
CA PRO A 154 6.78 -30.55 9.57
C PRO A 154 5.90 -30.47 8.32
N VAL A 155 6.05 -31.45 7.43
CA VAL A 155 5.23 -31.60 6.24
C VAL A 155 3.83 -31.95 6.72
N LEU A 156 2.84 -31.12 6.36
CA LEU A 156 1.44 -31.40 6.66
C LEU A 156 1.05 -32.67 5.89
N GLN A 157 1.00 -33.82 6.58
CA GLN A 157 0.48 -35.05 6.00
C GLN A 157 -0.99 -34.80 5.68
N LYS A 158 -1.36 -34.89 4.40
CA LYS A 158 -2.76 -34.88 3.99
C LYS A 158 -3.41 -36.13 4.60
N ALA A 159 -4.48 -35.92 5.37
CA ALA A 159 -5.31 -37.00 5.90
C ALA A 159 -5.89 -37.83 4.74
N PRO A 160 -6.11 -39.14 4.94
CA PRO A 160 -6.58 -40.07 3.90
C PRO A 160 -7.95 -39.70 3.33
#